data_AF-A0A060S7Y3-F1
#
_entry.id   AF-A0A060S7Y3-F1
#
_cell.length_a   1.000
_cell.length_b   1.000
_cell.length_c   1.000
_cell.angle_alpha   90.00
_cell.angle_beta   90.00
_cell.angle_gamma   90.00
#
_symmetry.space_group_name_H-M   'P 1'
#
loop_
_entity.id
_entity.type
_entity.pdbx_description
1 polymer ?
#
loop_
_entity_poly.entity_id
_entity_poly.type
_entity_poly.pdbx_seq_one_letter_code
_entity_poly.pdbx_strand_id
1 'polypeptide(L)'
;MRQCPPFRHQALEGGDRREELRGELSDEPGQEDVVELRRIVYCFFDGDLKTIAWNKKELFEESALFEPLVLCHVHPYFDPLQPLLRRWWHLLRLAYRFEGYEYHNVHNFIIKLLEKTLEELRLLKETPDDVQRKRDAMKQRTDFVRKVTHADLGVPTSPARPSSPPSTSTQFRVTTAFDLTPESQKQQRSGTRDVPLSPPSPPSPTVAKKTKR
;
A
#
# COMPACT_ATOMS: atom_id res chain seq x y z
N MET A 1 13.29 -4.43 26.48
CA MET A 1 13.49 -3.00 26.13
C MET A 1 14.64 -2.34 26.89
N ARG A 2 15.62 -1.78 26.19
CA ARG A 2 16.59 -0.83 26.79
C ARG A 2 16.03 0.61 26.75
N GLN A 3 16.49 1.43 27.69
CA GLN A 3 16.27 2.88 27.68
C GLN A 3 16.84 3.47 26.39
N CYS A 4 16.00 4.17 25.62
CA CYS A 4 16.40 4.91 24.44
C CYS A 4 16.86 6.34 24.80
N PRO A 5 17.86 6.90 24.09
CA PRO A 5 18.32 8.27 24.30
C PRO A 5 17.29 9.32 23.83
N PRO A 6 17.43 10.60 24.24
CA PRO A 6 16.45 11.64 23.92
C PRO A 6 16.41 12.02 22.44
N PHE A 7 15.24 12.49 22.04
CA PHE A 7 14.69 12.59 20.69
C PHE A 7 15.45 13.51 19.72
N ARG A 8 15.51 13.10 18.44
CA ARG A 8 15.65 14.00 17.29
C ARG A 8 14.49 13.75 16.34
N HIS A 9 13.77 14.81 15.98
CA HIS A 9 12.62 14.71 15.09
C HIS A 9 13.04 14.49 13.64
N GLN A 10 12.55 13.42 13.04
CA GLN A 10 12.40 13.32 11.59
C GLN A 10 10.98 12.81 11.34
N ALA A 11 10.11 13.64 10.77
CA ALA A 11 8.69 13.32 10.60
C ALA A 11 8.51 12.23 9.52
N LEU A 12 7.85 11.13 9.89
CA LEU A 12 7.35 10.13 8.95
C LEU A 12 6.10 10.64 8.23
N GLU A 13 5.92 10.22 6.97
CA GLU A 13 4.68 10.46 6.22
C GLU A 13 3.46 9.94 7.01
N GLY A 14 2.66 10.88 7.54
CA GLY A 14 1.47 10.59 8.34
C GLY A 14 1.57 10.91 9.83
N GLY A 15 2.78 11.08 10.39
CA GLY A 15 2.98 11.46 11.79
C GLY A 15 2.37 12.83 12.13
N ASP A 16 2.37 13.74 11.16
CA ASP A 16 1.75 15.06 11.25
C ASP A 16 0.24 15.02 11.54
N ARG A 17 -0.45 13.89 11.33
CA ARG A 17 -1.90 13.81 11.61
C ARG A 17 -2.21 13.57 13.08
N ARG A 18 -1.19 13.31 13.90
CA ARG A 18 -1.33 12.99 15.32
C ARG A 18 -0.72 14.10 16.17
N GLU A 19 -1.57 14.86 16.84
CA GLU A 19 -1.16 16.05 17.60
C GLU A 19 -0.20 15.69 18.75
N GLU A 20 -0.34 14.50 19.33
CA GLU A 20 0.54 14.00 20.41
C GLU A 20 2.01 13.85 19.96
N LEU A 21 2.24 13.70 18.65
CA LEU A 21 3.58 13.60 18.06
C LEU A 21 4.18 14.95 17.67
N ARG A 22 3.39 16.04 17.74
CA ARG A 22 3.83 17.40 17.39
C ARG A 22 4.38 18.15 18.60
N GLY A 23 5.33 19.05 18.33
CA GLY A 23 5.86 19.99 19.33
C GLY A 23 6.78 19.36 20.38
N GLU A 24 7.29 20.20 21.28
CA GLU A 24 8.14 19.77 22.40
C GLU A 24 7.30 19.15 23.52
N LEU A 25 7.86 18.17 24.23
CA LEU A 25 7.24 17.63 25.44
C LEU A 25 7.28 18.73 26.52
N SER A 26 6.14 18.98 27.15
CA SER A 26 6.09 19.86 28.33
C SER A 26 6.27 19.01 29.57
N ASP A 27 6.98 19.50 30.59
CA ASP A 27 7.15 18.80 31.88
C ASP A 27 5.87 18.76 32.75
N GLU A 28 4.70 18.90 32.12
CA GLU A 28 3.42 18.92 32.81
C GLU A 28 3.00 17.49 33.20
N PRO A 29 2.48 17.28 34.42
CA PRO A 29 1.97 15.98 34.85
C PRO A 29 0.77 15.53 33.99
N GLY A 30 0.72 14.25 33.62
CA GLY A 30 -0.37 13.67 32.81
C GLY A 30 -0.03 13.45 31.32
N GLN A 31 1.23 13.54 30.92
CA GLN A 31 1.69 13.25 29.55
C GLN A 31 2.37 11.89 29.39
N GLU A 32 2.25 10.98 30.37
CA GLU A 32 2.92 9.68 30.38
C GLU A 32 2.62 8.87 29.10
N ASP A 33 1.36 8.83 28.67
CA ASP A 33 0.93 8.13 27.44
C ASP A 33 1.55 8.72 26.18
N VAL A 34 1.74 10.05 26.15
CA VAL A 34 2.35 10.77 25.02
C VAL A 34 3.84 10.50 24.96
N VAL A 35 4.51 10.51 26.11
CA VAL A 35 5.94 10.18 26.22
C VAL A 35 6.20 8.73 25.82
N GLU A 36 5.34 7.81 26.27
CA GLU A 36 5.42 6.40 25.90
C GLU A 36 5.20 6.21 24.39
N LEU A 37 4.15 6.83 23.83
CA LEU A 37 3.89 6.80 22.41
C LEU A 37 5.11 7.28 21.60
N ARG A 38 5.67 8.44 21.95
CA ARG A 38 6.85 8.98 21.24
C ARG A 38 8.03 8.03 21.35
N ARG A 39 8.25 7.43 22.52
CA ARG A 39 9.30 6.42 22.71
C ARG A 39 9.09 5.24 21.78
N ILE A 40 7.87 4.70 21.67
CA ILE A 40 7.56 3.60 20.76
C ILE A 40 7.81 4.01 19.31
N VAL A 41 7.38 5.19 18.89
CA VAL A 41 7.65 5.71 17.54
C VAL A 41 9.15 5.77 17.26
N TYR A 42 9.95 6.28 18.21
CA TYR A 42 11.40 6.28 18.10
C TYR A 42 11.98 4.86 18.02
N CYS A 43 11.56 3.95 18.89
CA CYS A 43 12.07 2.58 18.94
C CYS A 43 11.90 1.80 17.63
N PHE A 44 10.83 2.06 16.88
CA PHE A 44 10.46 1.28 15.70
C PHE A 44 10.60 2.02 14.37
N PHE A 45 10.68 3.35 14.38
CA PHE A 45 10.64 4.14 13.14
C PHE A 45 11.65 5.29 13.06
N ASP A 46 11.80 6.12 14.10
CA ASP A 46 12.63 7.34 14.03
C ASP A 46 14.03 7.18 14.65
N GLY A 47 14.29 6.07 15.33
CA GLY A 47 15.56 5.77 15.98
C GLY A 47 16.69 5.52 14.98
N ASP A 48 17.91 5.38 15.51
CA ASP A 48 19.01 4.93 14.67
C ASP A 48 18.76 3.49 14.16
N LEU A 49 19.37 3.15 13.02
CA LEU A 49 19.16 1.85 12.36
C LEU A 49 19.41 0.66 13.30
N LYS A 50 20.37 0.75 14.23
CA LYS A 50 20.68 -0.33 15.16
C LYS A 50 19.57 -0.50 16.19
N THR A 51 19.07 0.62 16.73
CA THR A 51 17.92 0.64 17.64
C THR A 51 16.67 0.06 16.95
N ILE A 52 16.33 0.53 15.75
CA ILE A 52 15.18 0.03 14.98
C ILE A 52 15.31 -1.46 14.68
N ALA A 53 16.46 -1.89 14.16
CA ALA A 53 16.69 -3.29 13.79
C ALA A 53 16.60 -4.21 15.00
N TRP A 54 17.19 -3.82 16.14
CA TRP A 54 17.11 -4.60 17.38
C TRP A 54 15.66 -4.72 17.87
N ASN A 55 14.95 -3.60 18.00
CA ASN A 55 13.58 -3.61 18.52
C ASN A 55 12.61 -4.38 17.60
N LYS A 56 12.74 -4.22 16.28
CA LYS A 56 11.94 -5.01 15.31
C LYS A 56 12.26 -6.49 15.45
N LYS A 57 13.53 -6.87 15.54
CA LYS A 57 13.94 -8.27 15.74
C LYS A 57 13.32 -8.85 17.02
N GLU A 58 13.47 -8.15 18.15
CA GLU A 58 12.90 -8.56 19.44
C GLU A 58 11.37 -8.72 19.34
N LEU A 59 10.69 -7.80 18.65
CA LEU A 59 9.24 -7.86 18.43
C LEU A 59 8.83 -9.09 17.60
N PHE A 60 9.58 -9.44 16.55
CA PHE A 60 9.31 -10.60 15.70
C PHE A 60 9.59 -11.93 16.42
N GLU A 61 10.62 -11.98 17.26
CA GLU A 61 10.97 -13.14 18.10
C GLU A 61 9.95 -13.32 19.23
N GLU A 62 9.60 -12.25 19.95
CA GLU A 62 8.70 -12.25 21.10
C GLU A 62 7.32 -11.68 20.76
N SER A 63 6.52 -12.48 20.09
CA SER A 63 5.25 -12.02 19.52
C SER A 63 4.18 -11.56 20.48
N ALA A 64 4.27 -11.97 21.75
CA ALA A 64 3.37 -11.51 22.80
C ALA A 64 3.53 -10.00 23.05
N LEU A 65 4.64 -9.40 22.61
CA LEU A 65 4.93 -7.99 22.77
C LEU A 65 4.20 -7.09 21.75
N PHE A 66 3.68 -7.63 20.65
CA PHE A 66 3.02 -6.79 19.62
C PHE A 66 1.83 -5.99 20.17
N GLU A 67 1.00 -6.64 20.97
CA GLU A 67 -0.18 -6.00 21.55
C GLU A 67 0.15 -4.90 22.56
N PRO A 68 0.93 -5.16 23.60
CA PRO A 68 1.24 -4.16 24.61
C PRO A 68 2.24 -3.10 24.15
N LEU A 69 2.97 -3.28 23.05
CA LEU A 69 3.98 -2.31 22.59
C LEU A 69 3.58 -1.52 21.34
N VAL A 70 2.74 -2.08 20.48
CA VAL A 70 2.41 -1.46 19.18
C VAL A 70 0.91 -1.26 19.07
N LEU A 71 0.11 -2.31 19.28
CA LEU A 71 -1.34 -2.22 19.04
C LEU A 71 -2.03 -1.30 20.03
N CYS A 72 -1.61 -1.27 21.29
CA CYS A 72 -2.16 -0.39 22.33
C CYS A 72 -2.04 1.11 22.02
N HIS A 73 -1.05 1.49 21.22
CA HIS A 73 -0.79 2.88 20.85
C HIS A 73 -1.44 3.29 19.53
N VAL A 74 -2.16 2.38 18.87
CA VAL A 74 -2.95 2.71 17.69
C VAL A 74 -4.03 3.69 18.09
N HIS A 75 -4.10 4.81 17.36
CA HIS A 75 -5.06 5.87 17.67
C HIS A 75 -6.49 5.32 17.59
N PRO A 76 -7.40 5.66 18.54
CA PRO A 76 -8.76 5.09 18.63
C PRO A 76 -9.59 5.19 17.35
N TYR A 77 -9.32 6.22 16.52
CA TYR A 77 -9.88 6.33 15.16
C TYR A 77 -9.73 5.04 14.32
N PHE A 78 -8.68 4.26 14.56
CA PHE A 78 -8.38 3.01 13.86
C PHE A 78 -8.79 1.76 14.65
N ASP A 79 -9.57 1.88 15.73
CA ASP A 79 -10.05 0.73 16.51
C ASP A 79 -10.74 -0.34 15.66
N PRO A 80 -11.61 0.02 14.68
CA PRO A 80 -12.21 -0.97 13.78
C PRO A 80 -11.19 -1.77 12.95
N LEU A 81 -9.97 -1.25 12.79
CA LEU A 81 -8.88 -1.90 12.05
C LEU A 81 -7.96 -2.74 12.93
N GLN A 82 -8.09 -2.73 14.26
CA GLN A 82 -7.25 -3.56 15.12
C GLN A 82 -7.28 -5.06 14.73
N PRO A 83 -8.44 -5.68 14.37
CA PRO A 83 -8.46 -7.06 13.90
C PRO A 83 -7.65 -7.29 12.62
N LEU A 84 -7.63 -6.32 11.71
CA LEU A 84 -6.78 -6.33 10.52
C LEU A 84 -5.30 -6.29 10.92
N LEU A 85 -4.91 -5.37 11.80
CA LEU A 85 -3.52 -5.24 12.24
C LEU A 85 -2.99 -6.51 12.91
N ARG A 86 -3.80 -7.19 13.75
CA ARG A 86 -3.44 -8.48 14.35
C ARG A 86 -3.22 -9.58 13.31
N ARG A 87 -4.12 -9.69 12.33
CA ARG A 87 -4.01 -10.68 11.25
C ARG A 87 -2.81 -10.40 10.33
N TRP A 88 -2.55 -9.12 10.05
CA TRP A 88 -1.39 -8.71 9.28
C TRP A 88 -0.10 -9.03 10.05
N TRP A 89 -0.03 -8.71 11.34
CA TRP A 89 1.10 -9.07 12.19
C TRP A 89 1.40 -10.57 12.15
N HIS A 90 0.37 -11.42 12.25
CA HIS A 90 0.54 -12.87 12.12
C HIS A 90 1.15 -13.27 10.77
N LEU A 91 0.70 -12.66 9.67
CA LEU A 91 1.26 -12.89 8.34
C LEU A 91 2.73 -12.47 8.25
N LEU A 92 3.09 -11.28 8.78
CA LEU A 92 4.47 -10.80 8.81
C LEU A 92 5.38 -11.72 9.64
N ARG A 93 4.86 -12.29 10.72
CA ARG A 93 5.61 -13.27 11.51
C ARG A 93 5.84 -14.58 10.79
N LEU A 94 4.85 -15.07 10.06
CA LEU A 94 5.01 -16.28 9.24
C LEU A 94 6.08 -16.05 8.17
N ALA A 95 6.02 -14.90 7.50
CA ALA A 95 7.02 -14.44 6.55
C ALA A 95 8.43 -14.41 7.17
N TYR A 96 8.59 -13.73 8.31
CA TYR A 96 9.85 -13.65 9.05
C TYR A 96 10.40 -15.02 9.48
N ARG A 97 9.55 -15.92 9.95
CA ARG A 97 9.97 -17.25 10.44
C ARG A 97 10.32 -18.21 9.31
N PHE A 98 9.61 -18.11 8.19
CA PHE A 98 9.72 -19.02 7.07
C PHE A 98 10.23 -18.26 5.85
N GLU A 99 11.53 -17.96 5.86
CA GLU A 99 12.24 -17.43 4.70
C GLU A 99 11.91 -18.29 3.47
N GLY A 100 11.36 -17.69 2.42
CA GLY A 100 10.86 -18.43 1.25
C GLY A 100 9.35 -18.33 1.03
N TYR A 101 8.55 -18.18 2.09
CA TYR A 101 7.08 -18.14 2.00
C TYR A 101 6.58 -16.87 1.30
N GLU A 102 7.36 -15.80 1.38
CA GLU A 102 7.04 -14.47 0.86
C GLU A 102 7.04 -14.41 -0.68
N TYR A 103 7.88 -15.21 -1.32
CA TYR A 103 8.30 -15.00 -2.72
C TYR A 103 7.23 -15.27 -3.77
N HIS A 104 6.13 -15.94 -3.42
CA HIS A 104 5.12 -16.30 -4.43
C HIS A 104 3.69 -15.84 -4.11
N ASN A 105 3.36 -15.52 -2.85
CA ASN A 105 1.94 -15.30 -2.48
C ASN A 105 1.67 -14.24 -1.40
N VAL A 106 2.68 -13.55 -0.86
CA VAL A 106 2.45 -12.57 0.22
C VAL A 106 1.45 -11.47 -0.20
N HIS A 107 1.55 -10.99 -1.44
CA HIS A 107 0.62 -9.99 -1.98
C HIS A 107 -0.82 -10.51 -2.03
N ASN A 108 -1.01 -11.77 -2.46
CA ASN A 108 -2.33 -12.40 -2.50
C ASN A 108 -2.95 -12.53 -1.10
N PHE A 109 -2.13 -12.84 -0.09
CA PHE A 109 -2.60 -12.92 1.30
C PHE A 109 -2.99 -11.55 1.84
N ILE A 110 -2.20 -10.51 1.57
CA ILE A 110 -2.52 -9.14 1.99
C ILE A 110 -3.79 -8.64 1.31
N ILE A 111 -3.94 -8.85 -0.01
CA ILE A 111 -5.15 -8.43 -0.74
C ILE A 111 -6.40 -9.09 -0.14
N LYS A 112 -6.39 -10.43 0.03
CA LYS A 112 -7.51 -11.15 0.64
C LYS A 112 -7.82 -10.69 2.05
N LEU A 113 -6.79 -10.35 2.82
CA LEU A 113 -6.94 -9.84 4.18
C LEU A 113 -7.62 -8.44 4.19
N LEU A 114 -7.25 -7.58 3.25
CA LEU A 114 -7.86 -6.25 3.08
C LEU A 114 -9.32 -6.37 2.60
N GLU A 115 -9.59 -7.20 1.59
CA GLU A 115 -10.95 -7.46 1.10
C GLU A 115 -11.87 -7.96 2.21
N LYS A 116 -11.42 -8.96 2.98
CA LYS A 116 -12.17 -9.47 4.14
C LYS A 116 -12.45 -8.37 5.17
N THR A 117 -11.46 -7.53 5.45
CA THR A 117 -11.63 -6.42 6.41
C THR A 117 -12.64 -5.40 5.89
N LEU A 118 -12.63 -5.09 4.59
CA LEU A 118 -13.62 -4.19 4.00
C LEU A 118 -15.05 -4.74 4.15
N GLU A 119 -15.25 -6.04 3.93
CA GLU A 119 -16.57 -6.66 4.17
C GLU A 119 -16.97 -6.58 5.65
N GLU A 120 -16.06 -6.86 6.58
CA GLU A 120 -16.32 -6.73 8.02
C GLU A 120 -16.68 -5.28 8.41
N LEU A 121 -15.98 -4.29 7.85
CA LEU A 121 -16.26 -2.88 8.10
C LEU A 121 -17.61 -2.43 7.52
N ARG A 122 -18.06 -3.01 6.41
CA ARG A 122 -19.41 -2.72 5.85
C ARG A 122 -20.53 -3.24 6.73
N LEU A 123 -20.27 -4.25 7.56
CA LEU A 123 -21.24 -4.79 8.52
C LEU A 123 -21.35 -3.95 9.80
N LEU A 124 -20.37 -3.07 10.06
CA LEU A 124 -20.46 -2.13 11.17
C LEU A 124 -21.56 -1.12 10.88
N LYS A 125 -22.44 -0.90 11.85
CA LYS A 125 -23.45 0.15 11.76
C LYS A 125 -22.74 1.51 11.68
N GLU A 126 -23.06 2.28 10.66
CA GLU A 126 -22.59 3.66 10.57
C GLU A 126 -23.13 4.46 11.74
N THR A 127 -22.25 5.19 12.42
CA THR A 127 -22.68 6.18 13.40
C THR A 127 -23.13 7.46 12.67
N PRO A 128 -23.98 8.29 13.27
CA PRO A 128 -24.35 9.59 12.69
C PRO A 128 -23.14 10.46 12.33
N ASP A 129 -22.08 10.41 13.15
CA ASP A 129 -20.82 11.12 12.91
C ASP A 129 -20.06 10.59 11.68
N ASP A 130 -20.12 9.28 11.42
CA ASP A 130 -19.50 8.69 10.24
C ASP A 130 -20.23 9.10 8.96
N VAL A 131 -21.56 9.18 9.01
CA VAL A 131 -22.40 9.66 7.90
C VAL A 131 -22.06 11.12 7.59
N GLN A 132 -21.95 11.96 8.63
CA GLN A 132 -21.62 13.37 8.47
C GLN A 132 -20.20 13.56 7.90
N ARG A 133 -19.19 12.85 8.45
CA ARG A 133 -17.82 12.88 7.91
C ARG A 133 -17.74 12.41 6.46
N LYS A 134 -18.45 11.35 6.09
CA LYS A 134 -18.53 10.88 4.69
C LYS A 134 -19.13 11.93 3.78
N ARG A 135 -20.20 12.60 4.20
CA ARG A 135 -20.81 13.71 3.45
C ARG A 135 -19.83 14.86 3.26
N ASP A 136 -19.12 15.25 4.32
CA ASP A 136 -18.17 16.36 4.27
C ASP A 136 -16.96 16.04 3.39
N ALA A 137 -16.41 14.83 3.50
CA ALA A 137 -15.33 14.35 2.63
C ALA A 137 -15.78 14.28 1.16
N MET A 138 -17.01 13.84 0.90
CA MET A 138 -17.57 13.82 -0.45
C MET A 138 -17.75 15.22 -1.02
N LYS A 139 -18.22 16.17 -0.20
CA LYS A 139 -18.32 17.58 -0.58
C LYS A 139 -16.94 18.16 -0.92
N GLN A 140 -15.93 17.96 -0.05
CA GLN A 140 -14.56 18.42 -0.29
C GLN A 140 -13.98 17.85 -1.58
N ARG A 141 -14.16 16.55 -1.83
CA ARG A 141 -13.71 15.90 -3.07
C ARG A 141 -14.41 16.49 -4.29
N THR A 142 -15.71 16.73 -4.21
CA THR A 142 -16.50 17.29 -5.31
C THR A 142 -16.08 18.73 -5.61
N ASP A 143 -15.85 19.53 -4.57
CA ASP A 143 -15.38 20.91 -4.69
C ASP A 143 -13.95 20.98 -5.25
N PHE A 144 -13.07 20.06 -4.83
CA PHE A 144 -11.74 19.91 -5.41
C PHE A 144 -11.80 19.57 -6.91
N VAL A 145 -12.58 18.55 -7.29
CA VAL A 145 -12.73 18.16 -8.70
C VAL A 145 -13.26 19.32 -9.52
N ARG A 146 -14.29 20.03 -9.03
CA ARG A 146 -14.84 21.23 -9.67
C ARG A 146 -13.76 22.31 -9.85
N LYS A 147 -12.98 22.60 -8.81
CA LYS A 147 -11.93 23.61 -8.87
C LYS A 147 -10.87 23.25 -9.92
N VAL A 148 -10.49 21.98 -10.01
CA VAL A 148 -9.50 21.50 -10.99
C VAL A 148 -10.07 21.55 -12.41
N THR A 149 -11.32 21.12 -12.64
CA THR A 149 -11.93 21.12 -13.97
C THR A 149 -12.26 22.52 -14.49
N HIS A 150 -12.54 23.49 -13.61
CA HIS A 150 -12.85 24.86 -14.01
C HIS A 150 -11.64 25.81 -14.04
N ALA A 151 -10.49 25.43 -13.46
CA ALA A 151 -9.27 26.24 -13.51
C ALA A 151 -8.61 26.26 -14.91
N ASP A 152 -8.93 25.29 -15.79
CA ASP A 152 -8.35 25.18 -17.13
C ASP A 152 -9.08 25.98 -18.23
N LEU A 153 -10.12 26.75 -17.89
CA LEU A 153 -10.89 27.56 -18.86
C LEU A 153 -10.57 29.07 -18.81
N GLY A 154 -9.46 29.44 -18.19
CA GLY A 154 -8.97 30.83 -18.16
C GLY A 154 -8.28 31.28 -19.46
N VAL A 155 -8.94 31.14 -20.62
CA VAL A 155 -8.53 31.86 -21.83
C VAL A 155 -9.16 33.26 -21.80
N PRO A 156 -8.38 34.35 -21.88
CA PRO A 156 -8.93 35.70 -21.99
C PRO A 156 -9.81 35.81 -23.24
N THR A 157 -11.12 35.98 -23.03
CA THR A 157 -12.07 36.28 -24.10
C THR A 157 -11.83 37.72 -24.57
N SER A 158 -11.14 37.88 -25.69
CA SER A 158 -11.08 39.13 -26.45
C SER A 158 -12.34 39.23 -27.34
N PRO A 159 -13.00 40.40 -27.45
CA PRO A 159 -14.30 40.49 -28.11
C PRO A 159 -14.19 40.41 -29.65
N ALA A 160 -14.94 39.45 -30.18
CA ALA A 160 -15.61 39.35 -31.47
C ALA A 160 -15.05 40.12 -32.71
N ARG A 161 -14.75 39.34 -33.76
CA ARG A 161 -15.02 39.73 -35.16
C ARG A 161 -15.71 38.56 -35.88
N PRO A 162 -16.83 38.77 -36.60
CA PRO A 162 -17.62 37.68 -37.16
C PRO A 162 -17.16 37.33 -38.59
N SER A 163 -16.88 36.05 -38.81
CA SER A 163 -17.00 35.41 -40.13
C SER A 163 -17.22 33.90 -39.96
N SER A 164 -18.21 33.40 -40.69
CA SER A 164 -18.92 32.12 -40.56
C SER A 164 -18.10 30.86 -40.98
N PRO A 165 -18.67 29.63 -40.94
CA PRO A 165 -18.11 28.47 -40.22
C PRO A 165 -17.39 27.45 -41.13
N PRO A 166 -16.75 26.44 -40.51
CA PRO A 166 -16.98 25.08 -41.00
C PRO A 166 -17.40 24.12 -39.88
N SER A 167 -18.37 23.27 -40.21
CA SER A 167 -18.76 22.08 -39.48
C SER A 167 -17.57 21.15 -39.28
N THR A 168 -17.28 20.73 -38.05
CA THR A 168 -16.96 19.33 -37.74
C THR A 168 -17.25 19.06 -36.25
N SER A 169 -18.11 18.07 -36.02
CA SER A 169 -18.43 17.47 -34.71
C SER A 169 -17.14 17.05 -33.99
N THR A 170 -16.73 17.81 -32.99
CA THR A 170 -15.65 17.40 -32.07
C THR A 170 -16.31 16.80 -30.84
N GLN A 171 -16.44 15.47 -30.83
CA GLN A 171 -16.77 14.73 -29.61
C GLN A 171 -15.65 14.96 -28.59
N PHE A 172 -15.98 15.58 -27.47
CA PHE A 172 -15.11 15.64 -26.30
C PHE A 172 -14.89 14.21 -25.78
N ARG A 173 -13.72 13.65 -26.05
CA ARG A 173 -13.27 12.40 -25.43
C ARG A 173 -12.45 12.75 -24.19
N VAL A 174 -13.07 12.64 -23.02
CA VAL A 174 -12.36 12.66 -21.74
C VAL A 174 -11.44 11.44 -21.71
N THR A 175 -10.13 11.66 -21.87
CA THR A 175 -9.12 10.60 -21.76
C THR A 175 -8.62 10.59 -20.32
N THR A 176 -9.03 9.57 -19.55
CA THR A 176 -8.44 9.31 -18.23
C THR A 176 -7.13 8.53 -18.38
N ALA A 177 -6.18 8.76 -17.47
CA ALA A 177 -4.79 8.29 -17.52
C ALA A 177 -4.54 6.76 -17.53
N PHE A 178 -5.57 5.93 -17.72
CA PHE A 178 -5.46 4.47 -17.83
C PHE A 178 -5.54 3.94 -19.27
N ASP A 179 -5.73 4.81 -20.28
CA ASP A 179 -5.95 4.40 -21.68
C ASP A 179 -4.67 4.26 -22.54
N LEU A 180 -3.48 4.31 -21.95
CA LEU A 180 -2.21 4.18 -22.68
C LEU A 180 -1.45 2.89 -22.37
N THR A 181 -2.12 1.75 -22.49
CA THR A 181 -1.40 0.47 -22.65
C THR A 181 -1.35 0.12 -24.14
N PRO A 182 -0.18 0.12 -24.80
CA PRO A 182 -0.06 -0.44 -26.12
C PRO A 182 -0.14 -1.97 -26.02
N GLU A 183 -1.21 -2.52 -26.58
CA GLU A 183 -1.41 -3.93 -26.85
C GLU A 183 -0.37 -4.38 -27.91
N SER A 184 0.71 -5.04 -27.50
CA SER A 184 1.69 -5.60 -28.43
C SER A 184 1.11 -6.83 -29.15
N GLN A 185 0.53 -6.52 -30.31
CA GLN A 185 0.50 -7.26 -31.56
C GLN A 185 1.00 -8.72 -31.55
N LYS A 186 0.00 -9.60 -31.54
CA LYS A 186 -0.09 -10.86 -32.25
C LYS A 186 0.43 -10.74 -33.70
N GLN A 187 1.63 -11.25 -33.99
CA GLN A 187 2.05 -11.53 -35.38
C GLN A 187 1.66 -12.96 -35.76
N GLN A 188 0.57 -13.08 -36.52
CA GLN A 188 0.34 -14.21 -37.43
C GLN A 188 0.90 -13.84 -38.81
N ARG A 189 1.82 -14.65 -39.33
CA ARG A 189 1.97 -14.86 -40.78
C ARG A 189 2.10 -16.36 -41.06
N SER A 190 1.15 -16.86 -41.82
CA SER A 190 1.05 -18.21 -42.38
C SER A 190 1.68 -18.28 -43.78
N GLY A 191 2.31 -19.40 -44.15
CA GLY A 191 2.29 -19.89 -45.55
C GLY A 191 3.57 -20.48 -46.18
N THR A 192 3.71 -21.82 -46.09
CA THR A 192 4.06 -22.82 -47.15
C THR A 192 5.45 -22.94 -47.85
N ARG A 193 6.03 -24.16 -47.67
CA ARG A 193 6.83 -25.08 -48.55
C ARG A 193 8.21 -24.68 -49.13
N ASP A 194 9.27 -25.43 -48.78
CA ASP A 194 9.81 -26.62 -49.50
C ASP A 194 11.01 -27.28 -48.76
N VAL A 195 11.20 -28.60 -48.96
CA VAL A 195 12.21 -29.55 -48.39
C VAL A 195 13.16 -29.95 -49.54
N PRO A 196 14.51 -30.18 -49.38
CA PRO A 196 15.16 -31.42 -48.84
C PRO A 196 16.58 -31.21 -48.21
N LEU A 197 17.37 -32.13 -47.61
CA LEU A 197 17.37 -33.54 -47.16
C LEU A 197 18.57 -33.72 -46.15
N SER A 198 18.53 -34.79 -45.35
CA SER A 198 19.34 -35.21 -44.16
C SER A 198 20.88 -35.45 -44.31
N PRO A 199 21.64 -35.83 -43.24
CA PRO A 199 21.69 -37.23 -42.73
C PRO A 199 21.73 -37.41 -41.17
N PRO A 200 21.65 -38.67 -40.64
CA PRO A 200 21.21 -38.98 -39.26
C PRO A 200 22.26 -39.62 -38.29
N SER A 201 21.95 -39.52 -36.98
CA SER A 201 22.22 -40.45 -35.83
C SER A 201 23.67 -40.61 -35.28
N PRO A 202 23.89 -40.85 -33.94
CA PRO A 202 23.53 -42.10 -33.24
C PRO A 202 22.98 -41.98 -31.78
N PRO A 203 22.43 -43.08 -31.20
CA PRO A 203 21.81 -43.13 -29.86
C PRO A 203 22.66 -43.82 -28.75
N SER A 204 22.36 -43.42 -27.50
CA SER A 204 22.43 -44.08 -26.17
C SER A 204 23.75 -44.70 -25.63
N PRO A 205 23.92 -44.73 -24.29
CA PRO A 205 23.88 -46.04 -23.64
C PRO A 205 23.08 -46.11 -22.33
N THR A 206 22.40 -47.24 -22.20
CA THR A 206 21.74 -47.81 -21.01
C THR A 206 22.76 -48.60 -20.18
N VAL A 207 22.86 -48.39 -18.87
CA VAL A 207 23.56 -49.27 -17.89
C VAL A 207 22.93 -49.00 -16.51
N ALA A 208 22.60 -49.94 -15.62
CA ALA A 208 22.40 -51.38 -15.62
C ALA A 208 21.62 -51.74 -14.33
N LYS A 209 20.87 -52.85 -14.38
CA LYS A 209 20.28 -53.52 -13.21
C LYS A 209 21.38 -53.95 -12.24
N LYS A 210 21.18 -53.71 -10.94
CA LYS A 210 22.01 -54.29 -9.87
C LYS A 210 21.22 -55.37 -9.14
N THR A 211 21.67 -56.61 -9.32
CA THR A 211 21.26 -57.83 -8.61
C THR A 211 21.56 -57.71 -7.11
N LYS A 212 20.60 -58.10 -6.26
CA LYS A 212 20.79 -58.22 -4.80
C LYS A 212 20.94 -59.72 -4.47
N ARG A 213 21.97 -60.02 -3.68
CA ARG A 213 22.23 -61.33 -3.08
C ARG A 213 21.19 -61.67 -2.03
#